data_AF-A0A6J1S3W1-F1
#
_entry.id   AF-A0A6J1S3W1-F1
#
_cell.length_a   1.000
_cell.length_b   1.000
_cell.length_c   1.000
_cell.angle_alpha   90.00
_cell.angle_beta   90.00
_cell.angle_gamma   90.00
#
_symmetry.space_group_name_H-M   'P 1'
#
loop_
_entity.id
_entity.type
_entity.pdbx_description
1 polymer ?
#
loop_
_entity_poly.entity_id
_entity_poly.type
_entity_poly.pdbx_seq_one_letter_code
_entity_poly.pdbx_strand_id
1 'polypeptide(L)'
;MNASFRCVRFLQTQLWLSGKTLTANRSLSFESSISLRNLYPSSSLKIKTPAPSEIPLPKGQRFSGYIPIDELQITASRSSGPGGQNVNKVSTKVDVRFRVDDAKWLDQELKDKIKANCQTRMTSDGYLFVTSDRTRSQQLNISNCLEKIREMIWKAEGPEVKELSEEDKALQLRRLETANRQRLLKKKMRSMDKQNRRQDF
;
A
#
# COMPACT_ATOMS: atom_id res chain seq x y z
N MET A 1 9.04 -39.87 -32.20
CA MET A 1 8.36 -38.61 -32.59
C MET A 1 9.24 -37.45 -32.11
N ASN A 2 10.20 -37.03 -32.94
CA ASN A 2 11.14 -35.97 -32.59
C ASN A 2 10.75 -34.71 -33.37
N ALA A 3 10.26 -33.71 -32.65
CA ALA A 3 9.84 -32.44 -33.20
C ALA A 3 11.05 -31.69 -33.80
N SER A 4 10.88 -31.27 -35.04
CA SER A 4 11.87 -30.58 -35.86
C SER A 4 12.10 -29.16 -35.33
N PHE A 5 13.27 -28.91 -34.72
CA PHE A 5 13.75 -27.55 -34.47
C PHE A 5 14.13 -26.91 -35.81
N ARG A 6 13.22 -26.11 -36.37
CA ARG A 6 13.51 -25.27 -37.54
C ARG A 6 14.56 -24.21 -37.16
N CYS A 7 15.80 -24.44 -37.59
CA CYS A 7 16.88 -23.46 -37.56
C CYS A 7 16.45 -22.18 -38.30
N VAL A 8 16.50 -21.04 -37.61
CA VAL A 8 16.43 -19.72 -38.24
C VAL A 8 17.75 -19.49 -38.96
N ARG A 9 17.73 -19.65 -40.28
CA ARG A 9 18.87 -19.42 -41.16
C ARG A 9 19.04 -17.91 -41.30
N PHE A 10 20.10 -17.35 -40.69
CA PHE A 10 20.53 -15.97 -40.93
C PHE A 10 20.98 -15.85 -42.40
N LEU A 11 20.18 -15.20 -43.24
CA LEU A 11 20.59 -14.83 -44.60
C LEU A 11 21.36 -13.50 -44.53
N GLN A 12 22.67 -13.59 -44.51
CA GLN A 12 23.56 -12.45 -44.67
C GLN A 12 23.74 -12.20 -46.17
N THR A 13 22.86 -11.40 -46.77
CA THR A 13 23.07 -10.93 -48.15
C THR A 13 24.04 -9.76 -48.15
N GLN A 14 25.31 -10.04 -48.44
CA GLN A 14 26.29 -9.00 -48.76
C GLN A 14 26.01 -8.49 -50.18
N LEU A 15 25.42 -7.30 -50.32
CA LEU A 15 25.44 -6.57 -51.58
C LEU A 15 26.72 -5.73 -51.62
N TRP A 16 27.63 -6.09 -52.54
CA TRP A 16 28.78 -5.27 -52.90
C TRP A 16 28.37 -4.27 -53.98
N LEU A 17 28.22 -3.00 -53.61
CA LEU A 17 28.28 -1.88 -54.56
C LEU A 17 29.13 -0.77 -53.94
N SER A 18 30.27 -0.49 -54.58
CA SER A 18 31.10 0.69 -54.38
C SER A 18 31.58 0.95 -52.94
N GLY A 19 32.39 0.03 -52.38
CA GLY A 19 33.40 0.38 -51.36
C GLY A 19 32.89 0.83 -49.99
N LYS A 20 31.61 0.67 -49.66
CA LYS A 20 31.07 0.91 -48.32
C LYS A 20 30.39 -0.35 -47.82
N THR A 21 30.94 -0.97 -46.78
CA THR A 21 30.25 -2.03 -46.04
C THR A 21 29.10 -1.42 -45.27
N LEU A 22 27.91 -1.35 -45.86
CA LEU A 22 26.68 -1.04 -45.14
C LEU A 22 26.26 -2.29 -44.38
N THR A 23 26.65 -2.41 -43.12
CA THR A 23 26.05 -3.38 -42.20
C THR A 23 24.60 -2.98 -41.96
N ALA A 24 23.70 -3.46 -42.80
CA ALA A 24 22.27 -3.39 -42.54
C ALA A 24 21.94 -4.35 -41.40
N ASN A 25 22.07 -3.88 -40.15
CA ASN A 25 21.44 -4.51 -38.99
C ASN A 25 19.92 -4.33 -39.11
N ARG A 26 19.29 -5.03 -40.08
CA ARG A 26 17.86 -5.30 -40.00
C ARG A 26 17.70 -6.32 -38.88
N SER A 27 17.43 -5.85 -37.66
CA SER A 27 16.74 -6.69 -36.69
C SER A 27 15.42 -7.09 -37.34
N LEU A 28 15.36 -8.30 -37.90
CA LEU A 28 14.11 -8.91 -38.37
C LEU A 28 13.26 -9.28 -37.15
N SER A 29 12.78 -8.27 -36.42
CA SER A 29 11.74 -8.44 -35.41
C SER A 29 10.41 -8.49 -36.14
N PHE A 30 9.64 -9.55 -35.94
CA PHE A 30 8.27 -9.64 -36.45
C PHE A 30 7.42 -8.52 -35.85
N GLU A 31 6.84 -7.69 -36.71
CA GLU A 31 5.86 -6.67 -36.33
C GLU A 31 4.52 -7.02 -36.98
N SER A 32 3.52 -7.30 -36.14
CA SER A 32 2.14 -7.51 -36.60
C SER A 32 1.36 -6.20 -36.67
N SER A 33 0.19 -6.24 -37.31
CA SER A 33 -0.77 -5.12 -37.29
C SER A 33 -1.18 -4.72 -35.86
N ILE A 34 -1.18 -5.67 -34.92
CA ILE A 34 -1.54 -5.50 -33.50
C ILE A 34 -0.28 -5.33 -32.63
N SER A 35 0.85 -4.92 -33.20
CA SER A 35 2.06 -4.62 -32.42
C SER A 35 1.84 -3.39 -31.53
N LEU A 36 2.52 -3.34 -30.37
CA LEU A 36 2.43 -2.20 -29.46
C LEU A 36 2.82 -0.88 -30.14
N ARG A 37 3.72 -0.93 -31.13
CA ARG A 37 4.12 0.23 -31.96
C ARG A 37 2.95 0.79 -32.75
N ASN A 38 2.13 -0.09 -33.34
CA ASN A 38 0.98 0.29 -34.14
C ASN A 38 -0.21 0.70 -33.28
N LEU A 39 -0.47 -0.01 -32.17
CA LEU A 39 -1.56 0.31 -31.27
C LEU A 39 -1.30 1.61 -30.47
N TYR A 40 -0.05 1.88 -30.10
CA TYR A 40 0.33 3.01 -29.25
C TYR A 40 1.54 3.77 -29.84
N PRO A 41 1.37 4.47 -30.98
CA PRO A 41 2.47 5.10 -31.72
C PRO A 41 3.15 6.24 -30.96
N SER A 42 2.44 6.88 -30.02
CA SER A 42 2.97 7.95 -29.16
C SER A 42 3.70 7.43 -27.91
N SER A 43 3.62 6.12 -27.62
CA SER A 43 4.24 5.54 -26.43
C SER A 43 5.70 5.18 -26.69
N SER A 44 6.62 5.60 -25.81
CA SER A 44 8.01 5.17 -25.93
C SER A 44 8.14 3.74 -25.41
N LEU A 45 8.43 2.79 -26.30
CA LEU A 45 8.64 1.37 -25.97
C LEU A 45 9.97 1.08 -25.27
N LYS A 46 10.63 2.10 -24.73
CA LYS A 46 11.79 1.89 -23.85
C LYS A 46 11.26 1.24 -22.58
N ILE A 47 11.28 -0.10 -22.53
CA ILE A 47 11.01 -0.88 -21.32
C ILE A 47 12.19 -0.60 -20.37
N LYS A 48 12.10 0.52 -19.65
CA LYS A 48 12.99 0.86 -18.56
C LYS A 48 12.14 0.85 -17.31
N THR A 49 12.59 0.14 -16.28
CA THR A 49 12.07 0.36 -14.93
C THR A 49 12.52 1.77 -14.54
N PRO A 50 11.63 2.77 -14.42
CA PRO A 50 12.04 4.11 -14.02
C PRO A 50 12.69 4.03 -12.65
N ALA A 51 13.76 4.80 -12.44
CA ALA A 51 14.33 4.90 -11.10
C ALA A 51 13.28 5.50 -10.16
N PRO A 52 13.22 5.12 -8.87
CA PRO A 52 12.22 5.66 -7.94
C PRO A 52 12.20 7.19 -7.85
N SER A 53 13.36 7.84 -8.08
CA SER A 53 13.51 9.29 -8.13
C SER A 53 12.90 9.94 -9.38
N GLU A 54 12.60 9.17 -10.42
CA GLU A 54 12.01 9.64 -11.69
C GLU A 54 10.47 9.59 -11.67
N ILE A 55 9.86 9.03 -10.63
CA ILE A 55 8.40 8.97 -10.50
C ILE A 55 7.91 10.39 -10.21
N PRO A 56 7.14 11.02 -11.13
CA PRO A 56 6.68 12.38 -10.92
C PRO A 56 5.81 12.47 -9.68
N LEU A 57 6.08 13.44 -8.81
CA LEU A 57 5.20 13.74 -7.69
C LEU A 57 3.81 14.12 -8.23
N PRO A 58 2.72 13.55 -7.71
CA PRO A 58 1.39 14.02 -8.03
C PRO A 58 1.27 15.52 -7.67
N LYS A 59 0.59 16.30 -8.51
CA LYS A 59 0.52 17.76 -8.38
C LYS A 59 0.03 18.16 -6.98
N GLY A 60 0.87 18.89 -6.24
CA GLY A 60 0.55 19.40 -4.91
C GLY A 60 0.80 18.42 -3.76
N GLN A 61 1.39 17.25 -4.03
CA GLN A 61 1.80 16.31 -2.98
C GLN A 61 3.33 16.32 -2.77
N ARG A 62 3.74 16.21 -1.51
CA ARG A 62 5.12 16.13 -1.01
C ARG A 62 5.63 14.69 -0.96
N PHE A 63 4.72 13.71 -0.94
CA PHE A 63 5.06 12.29 -0.90
C PHE A 63 4.69 11.58 -2.22
N SER A 64 5.63 10.85 -2.83
CA SER A 64 5.40 10.19 -4.13
C SER A 64 4.63 8.87 -4.03
N GLY A 65 4.43 8.32 -2.82
CA GLY A 65 3.83 7.00 -2.60
C GLY A 65 4.83 5.84 -2.63
N TYR A 66 6.07 6.10 -3.07
CA TYR A 66 7.16 5.13 -3.05
C TYR A 66 7.74 4.97 -1.64
N ILE A 67 7.90 3.72 -1.20
CA ILE A 67 8.53 3.37 0.07
C ILE A 67 9.61 2.33 -0.23
N PRO A 68 10.90 2.62 0.03
CA PRO A 68 11.99 1.67 -0.18
C PRO A 68 11.90 0.55 0.86
N ILE A 69 11.72 -0.69 0.40
CA ILE A 69 11.60 -1.87 1.29
C ILE A 69 12.92 -2.12 2.02
N ASP A 70 14.05 -1.78 1.42
CA ASP A 70 15.39 -2.01 1.96
C ASP A 70 15.70 -1.15 3.20
N GLU A 71 15.02 -0.01 3.35
CA GLU A 71 15.13 0.86 4.53
C GLU A 71 14.17 0.46 5.66
N LEU A 72 13.28 -0.51 5.42
CA LEU A 72 12.31 -0.98 6.41
C LEU A 72 12.82 -2.23 7.12
N GLN A 73 12.64 -2.26 8.44
CA GLN A 73 12.85 -3.48 9.21
C GLN A 73 11.53 -4.26 9.27
N ILE A 74 11.47 -5.38 8.56
CA ILE A 74 10.30 -6.25 8.49
C ILE A 74 10.56 -7.50 9.35
N THR A 75 9.74 -7.70 10.38
CA THR A 75 9.80 -8.87 11.25
C THR A 75 8.51 -9.67 11.11
N ALA A 76 8.62 -10.97 10.86
CA ALA A 76 7.48 -11.87 10.81
C ALA A 76 7.35 -12.66 12.12
N SER A 77 6.13 -12.73 12.65
CA SER A 77 5.81 -13.43 13.89
C SER A 77 4.57 -14.32 13.72
N ARG A 78 4.27 -15.14 14.72
CA ARG A 78 3.05 -15.96 14.72
C ARG A 78 1.85 -15.06 15.06
N SER A 79 0.72 -15.31 14.40
CA SER A 79 -0.53 -14.60 14.70
C SER A 79 -1.10 -15.06 16.04
N SER A 80 -1.81 -14.17 16.74
CA SER A 80 -2.32 -14.44 18.10
C SER A 80 -3.71 -15.10 18.12
N GLY A 81 -4.20 -15.58 16.97
CA GLY A 81 -5.57 -16.08 16.81
C GLY A 81 -5.84 -17.39 17.57
N PRO A 82 -7.13 -17.76 17.75
CA PRO A 82 -7.51 -18.99 18.42
C PRO A 82 -6.84 -20.20 17.76
N GLY A 83 -6.15 -21.00 18.58
CA GLY A 83 -5.17 -22.00 18.17
C GLY A 83 -5.70 -22.96 17.10
N GLY A 84 -4.90 -23.08 16.03
CA GLY A 84 -5.11 -24.04 14.95
C GLY A 84 -3.77 -24.40 14.30
N GLN A 85 -3.73 -25.45 13.48
CA GLN A 85 -2.49 -25.96 12.88
C GLN A 85 -1.71 -24.87 12.11
N ASN A 86 -2.42 -23.99 11.42
CA ASN A 86 -1.79 -22.88 10.67
C ASN A 86 -1.25 -21.77 11.57
N VAL A 87 -1.90 -21.45 12.69
CA VAL A 87 -1.50 -20.36 13.61
C VAL A 87 -0.20 -20.72 14.32
N ASN A 88 -0.05 -21.98 14.73
CA ASN A 88 1.13 -22.44 15.46
C ASN A 88 2.34 -22.71 14.56
N LYS A 89 2.12 -22.98 13.26
CA LYS A 89 3.18 -23.41 12.34
C LYS A 89 3.71 -22.29 11.44
N VAL A 90 2.86 -21.35 11.03
CA VAL A 90 3.23 -20.35 10.00
C VAL A 90 3.28 -18.94 10.59
N SER A 91 4.45 -18.31 10.45
CA SER A 91 4.68 -16.91 10.83
C SER A 91 3.99 -15.97 9.84
N THR A 92 2.70 -15.72 10.06
CA THR A 92 1.86 -14.92 9.15
C THR A 92 1.75 -13.46 9.57
N LYS A 93 1.88 -13.14 10.87
CA LYS A 93 1.83 -11.76 11.36
C LYS A 93 3.09 -11.03 10.92
N VAL A 94 2.93 -9.79 10.47
CA VAL A 94 4.03 -8.96 9.99
C VAL A 94 4.05 -7.66 10.76
N ASP A 95 5.22 -7.33 11.29
CA ASP A 95 5.53 -6.11 12.00
C ASP A 95 6.59 -5.35 11.18
N VAL A 96 6.24 -4.16 10.69
CA VAL A 96 7.12 -3.28 9.92
C VAL A 96 7.48 -2.09 10.79
N ARG A 97 8.79 -1.81 10.92
CA ARG A 97 9.30 -0.66 11.67
C ARG A 97 10.37 0.08 10.88
N PHE A 98 10.42 1.39 11.03
CA PHE A 98 11.49 2.23 10.49
C PHE A 98 11.67 3.48 11.34
N ARG A 99 12.86 4.07 11.30
CA ARG A 99 13.17 5.31 12.01
C ARG A 99 12.78 6.50 11.13
N VAL A 100 11.90 7.37 11.65
CA VAL A 100 11.33 8.49 10.87
C VAL A 100 12.40 9.50 10.46
N ASP A 101 13.39 9.73 11.33
CA ASP A 101 14.47 10.69 11.08
C ASP A 101 15.40 10.26 9.94
N ASP A 102 15.68 8.97 9.82
CA ASP A 102 16.66 8.43 8.85
C ASP A 102 16.05 8.25 7.45
N ALA A 103 14.72 8.31 7.33
CA ALA A 103 14.01 8.13 6.07
C ALA A 103 14.30 9.29 5.10
N LYS A 104 15.11 9.04 4.06
CA LYS A 104 15.49 10.06 3.06
C LYS A 104 14.37 10.38 2.05
N TRP A 105 13.42 9.47 1.92
CA TRP A 105 12.27 9.58 1.02
C TRP A 105 11.10 10.41 1.60
N LEU A 106 11.25 10.94 2.82
CA LEU A 106 10.29 11.83 3.48
C LEU A 106 10.87 13.24 3.59
N ASP A 107 10.05 14.25 3.29
CA ASP A 107 10.37 15.67 3.51
C ASP A 107 10.41 16.01 5.01
N GLN A 108 11.20 17.01 5.40
CA GLN A 108 11.42 17.33 6.81
C GLN A 108 10.14 17.77 7.52
N GLU A 109 9.33 18.63 6.90
CA GLU A 109 8.03 19.04 7.45
C GLU A 109 7.07 17.86 7.63
N LEU A 110 7.12 16.90 6.71
CA LEU A 110 6.28 15.70 6.76
C LEU A 110 6.71 14.78 7.91
N LYS A 111 8.02 14.66 8.17
CA LYS A 111 8.54 13.94 9.34
C LYS A 111 7.99 14.52 10.64
N ASP A 112 8.02 15.83 10.79
CA ASP A 112 7.54 16.51 12.00
C ASP A 112 6.03 16.31 12.20
N LYS A 113 5.24 16.42 11.11
CA LYS A 113 3.80 16.11 11.14
C LYS A 113 3.51 14.65 11.49
N ILE A 114 4.30 13.71 10.96
CA ILE A 114 4.15 12.28 11.29
C ILE A 114 4.43 12.06 12.79
N LYS A 115 5.47 12.68 13.34
CA LYS A 115 5.79 12.58 14.78
C LYS A 115 4.66 13.12 15.65
N ALA A 116 4.04 14.23 15.26
CA ALA A 116 2.89 14.80 15.97
C ALA A 116 1.64 13.90 15.88
N ASN A 117 1.29 13.45 14.68
CA ASN A 117 0.05 12.68 14.45
C ASN A 117 0.13 11.22 14.91
N CYS A 118 1.30 10.60 14.83
CA CYS A 118 1.50 9.17 15.09
C CYS A 118 2.18 8.89 16.42
N GLN A 119 2.13 9.81 17.39
CA GLN A 119 2.80 9.67 18.69
C GLN A 119 2.46 8.34 19.41
N THR A 120 1.22 7.87 19.31
CA THR A 120 0.79 6.59 19.92
C THR A 120 1.44 5.34 19.30
N ARG A 121 1.90 5.44 18.05
CA ARG A 121 2.49 4.33 17.28
C ARG A 121 4.02 4.45 17.17
N MET A 122 4.62 5.34 17.97
CA MET A 122 6.05 5.61 17.93
C MET A 122 6.74 5.16 19.22
N THR A 123 7.95 4.63 19.09
CA THR A 123 8.83 4.31 20.21
C THR A 123 9.58 5.57 20.67
N SER A 124 10.13 5.57 21.90
CA SER A 124 11.01 6.63 22.42
C SER A 124 12.15 6.98 21.47
N ASP A 125 12.69 5.97 20.79
CA ASP A 125 13.86 6.10 19.93
C ASP A 125 13.50 6.58 18.51
N GLY A 126 12.24 7.00 18.28
CA GLY A 126 11.79 7.54 17.01
C GLY A 126 11.42 6.50 15.95
N TYR A 127 11.23 5.24 16.34
CA TYR A 127 10.74 4.19 15.45
C TYR A 127 9.22 4.23 15.32
N LEU A 128 8.73 4.36 14.09
CA LEU A 128 7.32 4.14 13.76
C LEU A 128 7.12 2.66 13.45
N PHE A 129 6.13 2.03 14.09
CA PHE A 129 5.82 0.61 13.87
C PHE A 129 4.36 0.40 13.43
N VAL A 130 4.18 -0.56 12.52
CA VAL A 130 2.88 -0.96 11.99
C VAL A 130 2.80 -2.48 11.92
N THR A 131 1.71 -3.02 12.42
CA THR A 131 1.49 -4.48 12.47
C THR A 131 0.27 -4.87 11.63
N SER A 132 0.30 -6.05 11.04
CA SER A 132 -0.84 -6.65 10.33
C SER A 132 -0.83 -8.17 10.40
N ASP A 133 -1.96 -8.74 10.79
CA ASP A 133 -2.25 -10.17 10.89
C ASP A 133 -3.62 -10.53 10.26
N ARG A 134 -4.08 -9.70 9.31
CA ARG A 134 -5.41 -9.82 8.69
C ARG A 134 -5.60 -11.09 7.86
N THR A 135 -4.55 -11.55 7.19
CA THR A 135 -4.63 -12.69 6.26
C THR A 135 -3.69 -13.82 6.65
N ARG A 136 -3.91 -15.01 6.08
CA ARG A 136 -3.03 -16.17 6.23
C ARG A 136 -1.74 -16.10 5.39
N SER A 137 -1.57 -15.07 4.56
CA SER A 137 -0.40 -14.91 3.69
C SER A 137 0.49 -13.78 4.20
N GLN A 138 1.77 -14.08 4.40
CA GLN A 138 2.76 -13.08 4.84
C GLN A 138 2.88 -11.93 3.83
N GLN A 139 2.91 -12.23 2.52
CA GLN A 139 3.06 -11.20 1.47
C GLN A 139 1.90 -10.20 1.48
N LEU A 140 0.68 -10.69 1.66
CA LEU A 140 -0.50 -9.83 1.79
C LEU A 140 -0.46 -9.02 3.08
N ASN A 141 0.08 -9.56 4.17
CA ASN A 141 0.23 -8.80 5.40
C ASN A 141 1.31 -7.72 5.29
N ILE A 142 2.41 -7.96 4.55
CA ILE A 142 3.39 -6.94 4.19
C ILE A 142 2.74 -5.82 3.38
N SER A 143 1.97 -6.14 2.33
CA SER A 143 1.30 -5.13 1.51
C SER A 143 0.32 -4.29 2.33
N ASN A 144 -0.45 -4.91 3.24
CA ASN A 144 -1.32 -4.22 4.18
C ASN A 144 -0.54 -3.27 5.12
N CYS A 145 0.64 -3.66 5.60
CA CYS A 145 1.46 -2.78 6.43
C CYS A 145 1.96 -1.57 5.63
N LEU A 146 2.43 -1.78 4.40
CA LEU A 146 2.87 -0.70 3.51
C LEU A 146 1.73 0.27 3.19
N GLU A 147 0.53 -0.25 2.93
CA GLU A 147 -0.67 0.56 2.69
C GLU A 147 -1.04 1.41 3.90
N LYS A 148 -1.06 0.83 5.11
CA LYS A 148 -1.25 1.58 6.35
C LYS A 148 -0.22 2.68 6.53
N ILE A 149 1.05 2.43 6.20
CA ILE A 149 2.10 3.45 6.24
C ILE A 149 1.78 4.59 5.27
N ARG A 150 1.41 4.30 4.01
CA ARG A 150 1.00 5.33 3.04
C ARG A 150 -0.18 6.15 3.54
N GLU A 151 -1.22 5.50 4.09
CA GLU A 151 -2.38 6.19 4.64
C GLU A 151 -2.02 7.12 5.79
N MET A 152 -1.13 6.72 6.70
CA MET A 152 -0.67 7.57 7.79
C MET A 152 0.09 8.79 7.25
N ILE A 153 0.92 8.60 6.24
CA ILE A 153 1.68 9.69 5.61
C ILE A 153 0.73 10.66 4.91
N TRP A 154 -0.22 10.17 4.11
CA TRP A 154 -1.21 11.02 3.45
C TRP A 154 -2.11 11.77 4.44
N LYS A 155 -2.47 11.14 5.57
CA LYS A 155 -3.18 11.82 6.66
C LYS A 155 -2.34 12.93 7.30
N ALA A 156 -1.03 12.71 7.44
CA ALA A 156 -0.12 13.72 7.96
C ALA A 156 0.13 14.86 6.96
N GLU A 157 0.07 14.57 5.67
CA GLU A 157 0.18 15.56 4.61
C GLU A 157 -1.07 16.43 4.46
N GLY A 158 -2.24 15.85 4.71
CA GLY A 158 -3.53 16.54 4.67
C GLY A 158 -3.60 17.79 5.56
N PRO A 159 -4.62 18.65 5.34
CA PRO A 159 -4.81 19.83 6.17
C PRO A 159 -4.92 19.42 7.64
N GLU A 160 -4.31 20.21 8.52
CA GLU A 160 -4.44 20.02 9.97
C GLU A 160 -5.92 19.93 10.33
N VAL A 161 -6.27 18.96 11.20
CA VAL A 161 -7.65 18.74 11.62
C VAL A 161 -8.14 20.05 12.21
N LYS A 162 -9.06 20.71 11.51
CA LYS A 162 -9.68 21.93 11.99
C LYS A 162 -10.32 21.62 13.34
N GLU A 163 -10.03 22.45 14.34
CA GLU A 163 -10.79 22.40 15.57
C GLU A 163 -12.28 22.60 15.22
N LEU A 164 -13.12 21.69 15.70
CA LEU A 164 -14.56 21.82 15.54
C LEU A 164 -14.99 23.15 16.18
N SER A 165 -15.90 23.86 15.50
CA SER A 165 -16.53 25.04 16.07
C SER A 165 -17.15 24.70 17.43
N GLU A 166 -17.21 25.67 18.34
CA GLU A 166 -17.83 25.46 19.66
C GLU A 166 -19.27 24.94 19.53
N GLU A 167 -20.00 25.41 18.52
CA GLU A 167 -21.35 24.95 18.17
C GLU A 167 -21.36 23.47 17.75
N ASP A 168 -20.39 23.05 16.93
CA ASP A 168 -20.26 21.67 16.48
C ASP A 168 -19.92 20.73 17.65
N LYS A 169 -19.02 21.17 18.54
CA LYS A 169 -18.68 20.44 19.78
C LYS A 169 -19.93 20.25 20.64
N ALA A 170 -20.72 21.31 20.86
CA ALA A 170 -21.95 21.25 21.64
C ALA A 170 -23.01 20.32 21.00
N LEU A 171 -23.18 20.37 19.68
CA LEU A 171 -24.10 19.49 18.95
C LEU A 171 -23.68 18.03 19.08
N GLN A 172 -22.38 17.75 18.99
CA GLN A 172 -21.84 16.39 19.11
C GLN A 172 -22.04 15.81 20.52
N LEU A 173 -21.84 16.62 21.57
CA LEU A 173 -22.15 16.25 22.94
C LEU A 173 -23.63 15.93 23.14
N ARG A 174 -24.54 16.78 22.64
CA ARG A 174 -25.99 16.53 22.70
C ARG A 174 -26.39 15.24 21.98
N ARG A 175 -25.76 14.93 20.83
CA ARG A 175 -25.97 13.68 20.09
C ARG A 175 -25.53 12.46 20.91
N LEU A 176 -24.39 12.55 21.61
CA LEU A 176 -23.92 11.47 22.47
C LEU A 176 -24.84 11.25 23.68
N GLU A 177 -25.29 12.31 24.33
CA GLU A 177 -26.21 12.24 25.47
C GLU A 177 -27.56 11.62 25.07
N THR A 178 -28.12 12.06 23.95
CA THR A 178 -29.39 11.51 23.44
C THR A 178 -29.26 10.04 23.07
N ALA A 179 -28.17 9.63 22.41
CA ALA A 179 -27.89 8.23 22.11
C ALA A 179 -27.74 7.38 23.38
N ASN A 180 -27.04 7.88 24.40
CA ASN A 180 -26.91 7.21 25.70
C ASN A 180 -28.25 7.08 26.41
N ARG A 181 -29.08 8.14 26.43
CA ARG A 181 -30.41 8.12 27.02
C ARG A 181 -31.31 7.08 26.35
N GLN A 182 -31.31 7.04 25.01
CA GLN A 182 -32.07 6.04 24.25
C GLN A 182 -31.60 4.61 24.55
N ARG A 183 -30.28 4.39 24.63
CA ARG A 183 -29.71 3.08 24.99
C ARG A 183 -30.16 2.63 26.38
N LEU A 184 -30.17 3.53 27.37
CA LEU A 184 -30.63 3.23 28.73
C LEU A 184 -32.12 2.89 28.78
N LEU A 185 -32.95 3.66 28.06
CA LEU A 185 -34.39 3.39 27.96
C LEU A 185 -34.66 2.01 27.34
N LYS A 186 -34.01 1.68 26.22
CA LYS A 186 -34.12 0.35 25.60
C LYS A 186 -33.69 -0.77 26.54
N LYS A 187 -32.62 -0.57 27.33
CA LYS A 187 -32.17 -1.54 28.33
C LYS A 187 -33.22 -1.73 29.43
N LYS A 188 -33.86 -0.65 29.91
CA LYS A 188 -34.92 -0.70 30.92
C LYS A 188 -36.16 -1.44 30.39
N MET A 189 -36.63 -1.10 29.19
CA MET A 189 -37.75 -1.80 28.53
C MET A 189 -37.48 -3.31 28.44
N ARG A 190 -36.30 -3.69 27.91
CA ARG A 190 -35.92 -5.11 27.79
C ARG A 190 -35.84 -5.83 29.13
N SER A 191 -35.53 -5.13 30.22
CA SER A 191 -35.53 -5.69 31.56
C SER A 191 -36.95 -5.94 32.06
N MET A 192 -37.87 -5.00 31.86
CA MET A 192 -39.28 -5.16 32.22
C MET A 192 -39.91 -6.31 31.43
N ASP A 193 -39.68 -6.39 30.11
CA ASP A 193 -40.19 -7.49 29.28
C ASP A 193 -39.71 -8.87 29.79
N LYS A 194 -38.47 -8.94 30.31
CA LYS A 194 -37.93 -10.18 30.90
C LYS A 194 -38.57 -10.52 32.24
N GLN A 195 -38.90 -9.52 33.06
CA GLN A 195 -39.57 -9.72 34.35
C GLN A 195 -41.01 -10.18 34.15
N ASN A 196 -41.75 -9.55 33.23
CA ASN A 196 -43.12 -9.94 32.91
C ASN A 196 -43.17 -11.39 32.41
N ARG A 197 -42.27 -11.78 31.48
CA ARG A 197 -42.15 -13.17 31.03
C ARG A 197 -41.84 -14.20 32.12
N ARG A 198 -41.35 -13.78 33.29
CA ARG A 198 -41.10 -14.69 34.43
C ARG A 198 -42.30 -14.83 35.35
N GLN A 199 -43.23 -13.88 35.34
CA GLN A 199 -44.45 -13.93 36.15
C GLN A 199 -45.57 -14.71 35.47
N ASP A 200 -45.51 -14.87 34.15
CA ASP A 200 -46.48 -15.62 33.35
C ASP A 200 -46.23 -17.17 33.32
N PHE A 201 -45.32 -17.69 34.14
CA PHE A 201 -45.05 -19.12 34.36
C PHE A 201 -45.22 -19.47 35.84
#